data_AF-A0A9W9SHC6-F1
#
_entry.id   AF-A0A9W9SHC6-F1
#
_cell.length_a   1.000
_cell.length_b   1.000
_cell.length_c   1.000
_cell.angle_alpha   90.00
_cell.angle_beta   90.00
_cell.angle_gamma   90.00
#
_symmetry.space_group_name_H-M   'P 1'
#
loop_
_entity.id
_entity.type
_entity.pdbx_description
1 polymer ?
#
loop_
_entity_poly.entity_id
_entity_poly.type
_entity_poly.pdbx_seq_one_letter_code
_entity_poly.pdbx_strand_id
1 'polypeptide(L)'
;MKLKTESGSMERDAALHGLRETVRYVTGLDSVGNSVMLMSPSLNFHDRGGYAIAAVYSLESIPANVEDNSDLRHYMTSQEPPNASEHNSLPSQLVIPGGANFVQGDFGPSSCSVWHRTLSVDFVTVIQGELVLEVGDDLSNTSQVTLQAGVSYGPLILHSIPD
;
A
#
# COMPACT_ATOMS: atom_id res chain seq x y z
N MET A 1 -12.36 0.20 -32.77
CA MET A 1 -12.24 1.52 -32.11
C MET A 1 -10.75 1.78 -31.88
N LYS A 2 -10.16 2.78 -32.55
CA LYS A 2 -8.73 3.07 -32.46
C LYS A 2 -8.45 3.80 -31.15
N LEU A 3 -7.55 3.26 -30.33
CA LEU A 3 -7.00 3.96 -29.18
C LEU A 3 -6.17 5.14 -29.69
N LYS A 4 -6.56 6.36 -29.30
CA LYS A 4 -5.71 7.54 -29.44
C LYS A 4 -4.61 7.42 -28.39
N THR A 5 -3.37 7.30 -28.82
CA THR A 5 -2.21 7.64 -27.99
C THR A 5 -2.11 9.15 -27.93
N GLU A 6 -2.70 9.76 -26.90
CA GLU A 6 -2.40 11.16 -26.58
C GLU A 6 -1.05 11.20 -25.87
N SER A 7 -0.04 11.64 -26.60
CA SER A 7 1.25 12.05 -26.06
C SER A 7 1.09 13.41 -25.36
N GLY A 8 0.39 13.41 -24.22
CA GLY A 8 0.51 14.49 -23.26
C GLY A 8 1.76 14.23 -22.44
N SER A 9 2.72 15.16 -22.46
CA SER A 9 3.77 15.22 -21.45
C SER A 9 3.08 15.49 -20.11
N MET A 10 2.64 14.44 -19.42
CA MET A 10 2.33 14.52 -18.00
C MET A 10 3.63 14.92 -17.32
N GLU A 11 3.64 16.12 -16.76
CA GLU A 11 4.61 16.51 -15.75
C GLU A 11 4.55 15.40 -14.68
N ARG A 12 5.59 14.57 -14.65
CA ARG A 12 5.64 13.41 -13.75
C ARG A 12 5.88 13.98 -12.37
N ASP A 13 4.89 13.90 -11.49
CA ASP A 13 5.05 14.24 -10.08
C ASP A 13 6.28 13.48 -9.56
N ALA A 14 7.27 14.24 -9.08
CA ALA A 14 8.50 13.66 -8.57
C ALA A 14 8.16 12.71 -7.42
N ALA A 15 8.62 11.46 -7.50
CA ALA A 15 8.39 10.51 -6.42
C ALA A 15 8.94 11.06 -5.09
N LEU A 16 8.17 10.82 -4.03
CA LEU A 16 8.45 11.38 -2.71
C LEU A 16 9.78 10.84 -2.19
N HIS A 17 10.50 11.70 -1.47
CA HIS A 17 11.79 11.38 -0.85
C HIS A 17 12.89 10.92 -1.82
N GLY A 18 12.79 11.27 -3.11
CA GLY A 18 13.84 11.00 -4.11
C GLY A 18 13.86 9.55 -4.61
N LEU A 19 12.81 8.78 -4.33
CA LEU A 19 12.63 7.43 -4.87
C LEU A 19 12.11 7.48 -6.30
N ARG A 20 11.99 6.31 -6.94
CA ARG A 20 11.37 6.19 -8.26
C ARG A 20 9.85 6.10 -8.12
N GLU A 21 9.13 6.60 -9.11
CA GLU A 21 7.69 6.41 -9.19
C GLU A 21 7.34 4.92 -9.29
N THR A 22 6.34 4.50 -8.52
CA THR A 22 5.78 3.15 -8.62
C THR A 22 4.68 3.11 -9.66
N VAL A 23 4.80 2.16 -10.59
CA VAL A 23 3.78 1.87 -11.58
C VAL A 23 3.03 0.61 -11.18
N ARG A 24 1.71 0.70 -11.09
CA ARG A 24 0.82 -0.44 -10.84
C ARG A 24 0.16 -0.88 -12.14
N TYR A 25 0.19 -2.18 -12.41
CA TYR A 25 -0.58 -2.82 -13.48
C TYR A 25 -1.64 -3.71 -12.86
N VAL A 26 -2.89 -3.56 -13.31
CA VAL A 26 -4.02 -4.39 -12.89
C VAL A 26 -4.46 -5.21 -14.08
N THR A 27 -4.68 -6.51 -13.88
CA THR A 27 -5.19 -7.43 -14.90
C THR A 27 -6.59 -7.89 -14.56
N GLY A 28 -7.38 -8.25 -15.56
CA GLY A 28 -8.68 -8.89 -15.37
C GLY A 28 -9.12 -9.65 -16.61
N LEU A 29 -10.41 -9.92 -16.70
CA LEU A 29 -11.02 -10.61 -17.84
C LEU A 29 -11.96 -9.67 -18.62
N ASP A 30 -11.94 -9.76 -19.95
CA ASP A 30 -12.95 -9.11 -20.80
C ASP A 30 -14.27 -9.90 -20.83
N SER A 31 -15.28 -9.39 -21.55
CA SER A 31 -16.61 -10.01 -21.64
C SER A 31 -16.64 -11.40 -22.29
N VAL A 32 -15.53 -11.86 -22.86
CA VAL A 32 -15.39 -13.16 -23.52
C VAL A 32 -14.43 -14.08 -22.72
N GLY A 33 -13.89 -13.59 -21.60
CA GLY A 33 -12.99 -14.33 -20.72
C GLY A 33 -11.51 -14.26 -21.09
N ASN A 34 -11.09 -13.32 -21.96
CA ASN A 34 -9.67 -13.13 -22.26
C ASN A 34 -9.00 -12.25 -21.20
N SER A 35 -7.73 -12.54 -20.90
CA SER A 35 -6.92 -11.70 -20.02
C SER A 35 -6.60 -10.34 -20.66
N VAL A 36 -6.86 -9.26 -19.92
CA VAL A 36 -6.64 -7.88 -20.36
C VAL A 36 -5.99 -7.03 -19.26
N MET A 37 -5.33 -5.95 -19.67
CA MET A 37 -4.90 -4.88 -18.75
C MET A 37 -6.07 -3.97 -18.46
N LEU A 38 -6.38 -3.75 -17.18
CA LEU A 38 -7.40 -2.85 -16.71
C LEU A 38 -6.81 -1.47 -16.41
N MET A 39 -7.69 -0.48 -16.25
CA MET A 39 -7.29 0.85 -15.80
C MET A 39 -6.63 0.77 -14.42
N SER A 40 -5.48 1.42 -14.28
CA SER A 40 -4.74 1.53 -13.02
C SER A 40 -4.33 2.99 -12.86
N PRO A 41 -5.07 3.79 -12.06
CA PRO A 41 -4.70 5.18 -11.82
C PRO A 41 -3.37 5.25 -11.06
N SER A 42 -2.70 6.40 -11.13
CA SER A 42 -1.51 6.69 -10.34
C SER A 42 -1.76 6.47 -8.85
N LEU A 43 -0.72 6.09 -8.12
CA LEU A 43 -0.80 5.94 -6.67
C LEU A 43 -0.95 7.30 -6.01
N ASN A 44 -1.91 7.42 -5.09
CA ASN A 44 -2.05 8.62 -4.26
C ASN A 44 -1.20 8.45 -3.00
N PHE A 45 -0.07 9.15 -2.93
CA PHE A 45 0.78 9.14 -1.75
C PHE A 45 0.36 10.21 -0.76
N HIS A 46 0.28 9.82 0.50
CA HIS A 46 -0.06 10.70 1.60
C HIS A 46 1.18 10.91 2.47
N ASP A 47 1.68 12.14 2.46
CA ASP A 47 2.81 12.57 3.30
C ASP A 47 2.41 12.55 4.78
N ARG A 48 3.28 11.98 5.62
CA ARG A 48 3.13 11.80 7.07
C ARG A 48 4.29 12.44 7.85
N GLY A 49 5.06 13.34 7.24
CA GLY A 49 6.13 14.05 7.92
C GLY A 49 7.40 13.23 8.01
N GLY A 50 8.03 13.02 6.86
CA GLY A 50 9.30 12.28 6.72
C GLY A 50 9.16 10.92 6.07
N TYR A 51 7.94 10.38 6.01
CA TYR A 51 7.58 9.24 5.18
C TYR A 51 6.23 9.47 4.51
N ALA A 52 5.95 8.76 3.44
CA ALA A 52 4.69 8.81 2.73
C ALA A 52 4.14 7.40 2.49
N ILE A 53 2.81 7.27 2.42
CA ILE A 53 2.14 5.99 2.23
C ILE A 53 1.12 6.07 1.09
N ALA A 54 1.07 5.04 0.24
CA ALA A 54 0.04 4.86 -0.76
C ALA A 54 -0.55 3.44 -0.71
N ALA A 55 -1.87 3.32 -0.87
CA ALA A 55 -2.49 2.01 -1.08
C ALA A 55 -2.24 1.54 -2.52
N VAL A 56 -1.61 0.37 -2.65
CA VAL A 56 -1.33 -0.27 -3.95
C VAL A 56 -2.49 -1.15 -4.37
N TYR A 57 -3.14 -1.86 -3.44
CA TYR A 57 -4.38 -2.58 -3.71
C TYR A 57 -5.08 -2.94 -2.39
N SER A 58 -6.39 -3.15 -2.41
CA SER A 58 -7.12 -3.58 -1.23
C SER A 58 -8.18 -4.62 -1.57
N LEU A 59 -8.36 -5.56 -0.65
CA LEU A 59 -9.36 -6.62 -0.72
C LEU A 59 -10.28 -6.49 0.49
N GLU A 60 -11.59 -6.55 0.26
CA GLU A 60 -12.59 -6.54 1.32
C GLU A 60 -12.61 -7.85 2.12
N SER A 61 -12.25 -8.96 1.48
CA SER A 61 -12.28 -10.30 2.06
C SER A 61 -11.08 -11.15 1.65
N ILE A 62 -10.75 -12.12 2.50
CA ILE A 62 -9.87 -13.25 2.19
C ILE A 62 -10.69 -14.55 2.37
N PRO A 63 -10.87 -15.39 1.34
CA PRO A 63 -10.39 -15.24 -0.04
C PRO A 63 -10.98 -14.02 -0.77
N ALA A 64 -10.26 -13.53 -1.79
CA ALA A 64 -10.67 -12.39 -2.61
C ALA A 64 -11.89 -12.74 -3.47
N ASN A 65 -12.87 -11.83 -3.56
CA ASN A 65 -13.92 -11.88 -4.57
C ASN A 65 -13.49 -11.12 -5.83
N VAL A 66 -13.04 -11.86 -6.84
CA VAL A 66 -12.60 -11.29 -8.13
C VAL A 66 -13.69 -11.33 -9.21
N GLU A 67 -14.88 -11.85 -8.89
CA GLU A 67 -15.99 -11.94 -9.85
C GLU A 67 -16.41 -10.56 -10.31
N ASP A 68 -16.59 -10.43 -11.62
CA ASP A 68 -16.91 -9.16 -12.29
C ASP A 68 -15.99 -8.00 -11.90
N ASN A 69 -14.75 -8.23 -11.47
CA ASN A 69 -13.83 -7.20 -10.92
C ASN A 69 -14.36 -6.52 -9.64
N SER A 70 -15.02 -7.29 -8.75
CA SER A 70 -15.54 -6.77 -7.48
C SER A 70 -14.46 -6.21 -6.57
N ASP A 71 -13.32 -6.89 -6.48
CA ASP A 71 -12.12 -6.44 -5.78
C ASP A 71 -11.59 -5.11 -6.32
N LEU A 72 -11.53 -4.96 -7.64
CA LEU A 72 -11.06 -3.72 -8.26
C LEU A 72 -12.00 -2.56 -7.96
N ARG A 73 -13.32 -2.78 -8.02
CA ARG A 73 -14.30 -1.75 -7.64
C ARG A 73 -14.13 -1.32 -6.19
N HIS A 74 -14.00 -2.29 -5.28
CA HIS A 74 -13.75 -2.00 -3.86
C HIS A 74 -12.50 -1.14 -3.70
N TYR A 75 -11.38 -1.55 -4.31
CA TYR A 75 -10.14 -0.78 -4.29
C TYR A 75 -10.31 0.63 -4.85
N MET A 76 -10.98 0.80 -6.00
CA MET A 76 -11.16 2.13 -6.60
C MET A 76 -12.01 3.06 -5.73
N THR A 77 -13.08 2.54 -5.12
CA THR A 77 -13.93 3.32 -4.21
C THR A 77 -13.25 3.68 -2.90
N SER A 78 -12.29 2.86 -2.43
CA SER A 78 -11.53 3.14 -1.20
C SER A 78 -10.50 4.26 -1.36
N GLN A 79 -10.25 4.73 -2.59
CA GLN A 79 -9.34 5.85 -2.87
C GLN A 79 -10.05 7.21 -2.94
N GLU A 80 -11.38 7.27 -2.95
CA GLU A 80 -12.11 8.54 -3.10
C GLU A 80 -12.22 9.29 -1.77
N PRO A 81 -11.60 10.48 -1.60
CA PRO A 81 -11.65 11.22 -0.32
C PRO A 81 -13.11 11.37 0.15
N PRO A 82 -13.53 10.81 1.31
CA PRO A 82 -14.80 11.14 1.88
C PRO A 82 -14.76 12.63 2.15
N ASN A 83 -15.77 13.33 1.62
CA ASN A 83 -16.12 14.73 1.83
C ASN A 83 -15.09 15.52 2.66
N ALA A 84 -14.44 16.51 2.02
CA ALA A 84 -13.33 17.36 2.51
C ALA A 84 -13.47 18.02 3.89
N SER A 85 -14.55 17.78 4.63
CA SER A 85 -14.77 18.19 6.03
C SER A 85 -14.16 17.24 7.06
N GLU A 86 -13.75 16.02 6.70
CA GLU A 86 -13.14 15.08 7.65
C GLU A 86 -11.63 15.02 7.44
N HIS A 87 -10.88 15.64 8.35
CA HIS A 87 -9.40 15.68 8.38
C HIS A 87 -8.72 14.29 8.54
N ASN A 88 -9.47 13.18 8.46
CA ASN A 88 -9.06 11.80 8.74
C ASN A 88 -9.22 10.84 7.54
N SER A 89 -9.37 11.39 6.36
CA SER A 89 -9.91 10.70 5.20
C SER A 89 -8.82 10.17 4.26
N LEU A 90 -8.64 8.83 4.30
CA LEU A 90 -8.03 7.97 3.27
C LEU A 90 -6.56 8.20 2.92
N PRO A 91 -5.60 7.63 3.66
CA PRO A 91 -5.46 6.18 3.82
C PRO A 91 -5.22 5.82 5.30
N SER A 92 -6.20 6.07 6.16
CA SER A 92 -6.06 5.84 7.61
C SER A 92 -6.19 4.36 8.01
N GLN A 93 -6.66 3.49 7.12
CA GLN A 93 -6.81 2.07 7.42
C GLN A 93 -5.61 1.27 6.90
N LEU A 94 -4.62 1.08 7.77
CA LEU A 94 -3.54 0.11 7.54
C LEU A 94 -4.10 -1.32 7.50
N VAL A 95 -5.17 -1.59 8.24
CA VAL A 95 -5.83 -2.89 8.36
C VAL A 95 -7.23 -2.83 7.77
N ILE A 96 -7.58 -3.81 6.94
CA ILE A 96 -8.94 -4.02 6.43
C ILE A 96 -9.51 -5.26 7.14
N PRO A 97 -10.53 -5.11 8.02
CA PRO A 97 -11.09 -6.23 8.75
C PRO A 97 -11.60 -7.34 7.81
N GLY A 98 -11.10 -8.56 7.98
CA GLY A 98 -11.46 -9.71 7.15
C GLY A 98 -10.85 -9.72 5.74
N GLY A 99 -10.15 -8.65 5.37
CA GLY A 99 -9.58 -8.42 4.05
C GLY A 99 -8.05 -8.37 4.04
N ALA A 100 -7.50 -7.80 2.97
CA ALA A 100 -6.06 -7.60 2.81
C ALA A 100 -5.79 -6.19 2.31
N ASN A 101 -4.69 -5.60 2.76
CA ASN A 101 -4.24 -4.32 2.28
C ASN A 101 -2.81 -4.44 1.77
N PHE A 102 -2.55 -3.97 0.55
CA PHE A 102 -1.20 -3.86 0.01
C PHE A 102 -0.82 -2.40 -0.07
N VAL A 103 0.23 -2.05 0.66
CA VAL A 103 0.63 -0.67 0.91
C VAL A 103 2.09 -0.49 0.52
N GLN A 104 2.38 0.64 -0.12
CA GLN A 104 3.75 1.12 -0.30
C GLN A 104 4.04 2.24 0.69
N GLY A 105 5.16 2.12 1.40
CA GLY A 105 5.71 3.16 2.25
C GLY A 105 7.04 3.66 1.71
N ASP A 106 7.14 4.97 1.51
CA ASP A 106 8.35 5.65 1.09
C ASP A 106 8.90 6.41 2.31
N PHE A 107 9.98 5.89 2.90
CA PHE A 107 10.59 6.45 4.11
C PHE A 107 11.80 7.31 3.73
N GLY A 108 11.76 8.59 4.11
CA GLY A 108 12.92 9.46 3.99
C GLY A 108 14.04 9.06 4.96
N PRO A 109 15.28 9.53 4.74
CA PRO A 109 16.38 9.27 5.65
C PRO A 109 16.05 9.69 7.09
N SER A 110 16.36 8.83 8.05
CA SER A 110 16.11 9.04 9.49
C SER A 110 14.64 9.24 9.88
N SER A 111 13.70 8.95 8.99
CA SER A 111 12.27 8.94 9.32
C SER A 111 11.88 7.67 10.07
N CYS A 112 10.81 7.76 10.84
CA CYS A 112 10.20 6.62 11.52
C CYS A 112 8.69 6.66 11.35
N SER A 113 8.06 5.49 11.32
CA SER A 113 6.62 5.38 11.49
C SER A 113 6.23 5.54 12.95
N VAL A 114 4.93 5.73 13.20
CA VAL A 114 4.39 5.66 14.56
C VAL A 114 4.47 4.22 15.09
N TRP A 115 4.84 4.08 16.36
CA TRP A 115 4.76 2.78 17.04
C TRP A 115 3.30 2.38 17.18
N HIS A 116 2.94 1.20 16.68
CA HIS A 116 1.57 0.72 16.74
C HIS A 116 1.52 -0.80 16.64
N ARG A 117 0.32 -1.33 16.84
CA ARG A 117 0.04 -2.75 16.75
C ARG A 117 -1.26 -2.98 16.00
N THR A 118 -1.25 -3.95 15.10
CA THR A 118 -2.38 -4.34 14.28
C THR A 118 -2.83 -5.76 14.60
N LEU A 119 -4.09 -6.07 14.32
CA LEU A 119 -4.57 -7.45 14.24
C LEU A 119 -4.46 -7.92 12.79
N SER A 120 -3.22 -8.12 12.33
CA SER A 120 -2.88 -8.54 10.97
C SER A 120 -1.66 -9.45 10.96
N VAL A 121 -1.40 -10.03 9.79
CA VAL A 121 -0.13 -10.69 9.46
C VAL A 121 0.44 -9.94 8.27
N ASP A 122 1.61 -9.34 8.44
CA ASP A 122 2.16 -8.44 7.44
C ASP A 122 3.35 -9.09 6.73
N PHE A 123 3.38 -8.98 5.41
CA PHE A 123 4.52 -9.38 4.60
C PHE A 123 5.26 -8.12 4.16
N VAL A 124 6.52 -7.99 4.58
CA VAL A 124 7.32 -6.79 4.30
C VAL A 124 8.44 -7.13 3.34
N THR A 125 8.54 -6.36 2.26
CA THR A 125 9.63 -6.44 1.30
C THR A 125 10.20 -5.05 1.09
N VAL A 126 11.52 -4.92 1.28
CA VAL A 126 12.22 -3.67 0.99
C VAL A 126 12.57 -3.65 -0.49
N ILE A 127 12.08 -2.64 -1.21
CA ILE A 127 12.30 -2.49 -2.65
C ILE A 127 13.61 -1.73 -2.95
N GLN A 128 13.90 -0.70 -2.17
CA GLN A 128 15.10 0.13 -2.30
C GLN A 128 15.55 0.62 -0.92
N GLY A 129 16.87 0.66 -0.70
CA GLY A 129 17.46 1.09 0.57
C GLY A 129 17.42 0.00 1.64
N GLU A 130 17.35 0.43 2.90
CA GLU A 130 17.30 -0.42 4.08
C GLU A 130 16.26 0.14 5.05
N LEU A 131 15.59 -0.74 5.79
CA LEU A 131 14.65 -0.36 6.84
C LEU A 131 15.06 -1.07 8.13
N VAL A 132 15.02 -0.38 9.26
CA VAL A 132 15.15 -1.04 10.57
C VAL A 132 13.75 -1.32 11.08
N LEU A 133 13.43 -2.60 11.24
CA LEU A 133 12.22 -3.03 11.92
C LEU A 133 12.50 -3.16 13.41
N GLU A 134 11.71 -2.46 14.21
CA GLU A 134 11.74 -2.53 15.66
C GLU A 134 10.50 -3.29 16.17
N VAL A 135 10.70 -4.25 17.06
CA VAL A 135 9.63 -5.05 17.68
C VAL A 135 9.86 -5.11 19.18
N GLY A 136 8.83 -4.83 19.98
CA GLY A 136 8.91 -4.82 21.43
C GLY A 136 7.59 -4.40 22.07
N ASP A 137 7.54 -4.43 23.40
CA ASP A 137 6.37 -3.96 24.16
C ASP A 137 6.40 -2.43 24.31
N ASP A 138 7.59 -1.86 24.45
CA ASP A 138 7.84 -0.42 24.51
C ASP A 138 9.26 -0.09 23.96
N LEU A 139 9.55 1.21 23.85
CA LEU A 139 10.84 1.72 23.35
C LEU A 139 12.05 1.34 24.22
N SER A 140 11.84 0.85 25.44
CA SER A 140 12.91 0.43 26.34
C SER A 140 13.26 -1.06 26.22
N ASN A 141 12.39 -1.85 25.57
CA ASN A 141 12.57 -3.29 25.37
C ASN A 141 12.28 -3.69 23.92
N THR A 142 13.09 -3.19 22.99
CA THR A 142 12.97 -3.46 21.56
C THR A 142 14.05 -4.41 21.06
N SER A 143 13.66 -5.39 20.26
CA SER A 143 14.54 -6.09 19.32
C SER A 143 14.52 -5.39 17.97
N GLN A 144 15.67 -5.33 17.30
CA GLN A 144 15.81 -4.71 15.99
C GLN A 144 16.25 -5.72 14.95
N VAL A 145 15.68 -5.62 13.75
CA VAL A 145 16.09 -6.39 12.57
C VAL A 145 16.25 -5.42 11.41
N THR A 146 17.44 -5.37 10.82
CA THR A 146 17.67 -4.62 9.58
C THR A 146 17.14 -5.41 8.39
N LEU A 147 16.21 -4.81 7.66
CA LEU A 147 15.62 -5.31 6.44
C LEU A 147 16.36 -4.73 5.23
N GLN A 148 16.75 -5.60 4.31
CA GLN A 148 17.60 -5.28 3.17
C GLN A 148 16.83 -5.37 1.86
N ALA A 149 17.18 -4.52 0.88
CA ALA A 149 16.55 -4.54 -0.42
C ALA A 149 16.66 -5.91 -1.11
N GLY A 150 15.57 -6.35 -1.74
CA GLY A 150 15.51 -7.62 -2.46
C GLY A 150 15.32 -8.86 -1.57
N VAL A 151 15.17 -8.68 -0.26
CA VAL A 151 14.79 -9.75 0.67
C VAL A 151 13.31 -9.58 1.04
N SER A 152 12.53 -10.63 0.81
CA SER A 152 11.17 -10.74 1.34
C SER A 152 11.23 -11.36 2.72
N TYR A 153 10.69 -10.64 3.70
CA TYR A 153 10.58 -11.12 5.05
C TYR A 153 9.20 -11.78 5.19
N GLY A 154 9.19 -12.97 5.80
CA GLY A 154 7.98 -13.75 6.03
C GLY A 154 6.98 -13.03 6.95
N PRO A 155 5.89 -13.72 7.36
CA PRO A 155 4.84 -13.09 8.14
C PRO A 155 5.41 -12.46 9.41
N LEU A 156 5.32 -11.13 9.50
CA LEU A 156 5.54 -10.38 10.71
C LEU A 156 4.25 -10.42 11.50
N ILE A 157 4.27 -11.19 12.59
CA ILE A 157 3.13 -11.36 13.50
C ILE A 157 3.35 -10.44 14.69
N LEU A 158 2.58 -9.35 14.75
CA LEU A 158 2.52 -8.49 15.92
C LEU A 158 1.56 -9.11 16.96
N HIS A 159 2.06 -10.11 17.70
CA HIS A 159 1.28 -10.89 18.67
C HIS A 159 0.51 -10.03 19.67
N SER A 160 -0.75 -10.41 19.96
CA SER A 160 -1.35 -10.07 21.25
C SER A 160 -0.83 -11.00 22.29
N ILE A 161 -0.30 -10.42 23.35
CA ILE A 161 -0.55 -10.99 24.67
C ILE A 161 -1.91 -10.38 25.09
N PRO A 162 -2.97 -11.20 25.26
CA PRO A 162 -4.19 -10.71 25.89
C PRO A 162 -3.88 -10.36 27.35
N ASP A 163 -4.47 -9.26 27.83
CA ASP A 163 -4.48 -8.90 29.26
C ASP A 163 -5.11 -10.02 30.13
#